data_AF-A0A182EVE8-F1
#
_entry.id   AF-A0A182EVE8-F1
#
_cell.length_a   1.000
_cell.length_b   1.000
_cell.length_c   1.000
_cell.angle_alpha   90.00
_cell.angle_beta   90.00
_cell.angle_gamma   90.00
#
_symmetry.space_group_name_H-M   'P 1'
#
loop_
_entity.id
_entity.type
_entity.pdbx_description
1 polymer ?
#
loop_
_entity_poly.entity_id
_entity_poly.type
_entity_poly.pdbx_seq_one_letter_code
_entity_poly.pdbx_strand_id
1 'polypeptide(L)'
;MCWFLLIFLQAYWRTCAFLLGAVIDEAFAVDVQLVGPSKEDLFALTEKAVEKYITRTLTIEPLLVSLEFALDLFDSNVWKQELVHEMKHEAENGEEGVNIYRMGDFVDITYGPLIPYTSHIDKFALTKVEHENFEYRFIGVSVPKALKCSSYSWDLICNASVMPPVKERKLLEASSV
;
A
#
# COMPACT_ATOMS: atom_id res chain seq x y z
N MET A 1 -22.13 12.79 -7.81
CA MET A 1 -20.81 12.73 -8.49
C MET A 1 -19.63 12.75 -7.52
N CYS A 2 -19.59 13.61 -6.47
CA CYS A 2 -18.49 13.60 -5.49
C CYS A 2 -18.29 12.26 -4.74
N TRP A 3 -19.38 11.54 -4.40
CA TRP A 3 -19.29 10.29 -3.65
C TRP A 3 -18.54 9.18 -4.41
N PHE A 4 -18.78 9.02 -5.71
CA PHE A 4 -18.07 8.02 -6.53
C PHE A 4 -16.58 8.33 -6.67
N LEU A 5 -16.21 9.61 -6.79
CA LEU A 5 -14.81 10.03 -6.83
C LEU A 5 -14.10 9.73 -5.50
N LEU A 6 -14.80 9.94 -4.37
CA LEU A 6 -14.26 9.69 -3.04
C LEU A 6 -14.01 8.20 -2.79
N ILE A 7 -14.95 7.34 -3.20
CA ILE A 7 -14.80 5.88 -3.11
C ILE A 7 -13.65 5.39 -3.99
N PHE A 8 -13.54 5.91 -5.22
CA PHE A 8 -12.44 5.56 -6.12
C PHE A 8 -11.07 5.94 -5.54
N LEU A 9 -10.95 7.15 -4.99
CA LEU A 9 -9.73 7.62 -4.36
C LEU A 9 -9.36 6.76 -3.14
N GLN A 10 -10.35 6.38 -2.32
CA GLN A 10 -10.14 5.51 -1.16
C GLN A 10 -9.69 4.10 -1.57
N ALA A 11 -10.33 3.50 -2.57
CA ALA A 11 -9.91 2.20 -3.10
C ALA A 11 -8.50 2.26 -3.72
N TYR A 12 -8.17 3.36 -4.41
CA TYR A 12 -6.85 3.59 -4.97
C TYR A 12 -5.75 3.61 -3.91
N TRP A 13 -5.86 4.49 -2.90
CA TRP A 13 -4.82 4.60 -1.87
C TRP A 13 -4.64 3.30 -1.08
N ARG A 14 -5.74 2.57 -0.85
CA ARG A 14 -5.67 1.26 -0.21
C ARG A 14 -5.00 0.20 -1.07
N THR A 15 -5.22 0.25 -2.38
CA THR A 15 -4.50 -0.62 -3.33
C THR A 15 -3.00 -0.34 -3.31
N CYS A 16 -2.61 0.94 -3.25
CA CYS A 16 -1.21 1.33 -3.14
C CYS A 16 -0.60 0.91 -1.79
N ALA A 17 -1.36 0.95 -0.70
CA ALA A 17 -0.93 0.45 0.60
C ALA A 17 -0.77 -1.08 0.60
N PHE A 18 -1.68 -1.81 -0.05
CA PHE A 18 -1.60 -3.26 -0.22
C PHE A 18 -0.39 -3.67 -1.08
N LEU A 19 -0.16 -2.95 -2.18
CA LEU A 19 1.03 -3.08 -3.02
C LEU A 19 2.32 -2.86 -2.21
N LEU A 20 2.34 -1.80 -1.41
CA LEU A 20 3.46 -1.49 -0.52
C LEU A 20 3.72 -2.64 0.46
N GLY A 21 2.68 -3.22 1.07
CA GLY A 21 2.78 -4.40 1.92
C GLY A 21 3.43 -5.58 1.21
N ALA A 22 3.03 -5.89 -0.02
CA ALA A 22 3.62 -6.97 -0.82
C ALA A 22 5.12 -6.77 -1.10
N VAL A 23 5.52 -5.54 -1.38
CA VAL A 23 6.92 -5.18 -1.64
C VAL A 23 7.76 -5.33 -0.38
N ILE A 24 7.22 -4.90 0.76
CA ILE A 24 7.89 -4.98 2.05
C ILE A 24 8.04 -6.43 2.50
N ASP A 25 6.99 -7.24 2.40
CA ASP A 25 7.02 -8.66 2.77
C ASP A 25 8.11 -9.41 2.01
N GLU A 26 8.21 -9.17 0.70
CA GLU A 26 9.26 -9.74 -0.13
C GLU A 26 10.66 -9.18 0.19
N ALA A 27 10.74 -7.91 0.57
CA ALA A 27 11.99 -7.25 0.94
C ALA A 27 12.57 -7.76 2.26
N PHE A 28 11.72 -8.17 3.21
CA PHE A 28 12.13 -8.76 4.47
C PHE A 28 12.33 -10.28 4.37
N ALA A 29 11.70 -10.96 3.40
CA ALA A 29 11.93 -12.39 3.14
C ALA A 29 13.34 -12.69 2.58
N VAL A 30 13.93 -11.72 1.87
CA VAL A 30 15.37 -11.72 1.54
C VAL A 30 16.02 -10.94 2.65
N ASP A 31 16.94 -11.49 3.46
CA ASP A 31 17.60 -10.85 4.62
C ASP A 31 18.37 -9.54 4.27
N VAL A 32 17.67 -8.52 3.77
CA VAL A 32 18.15 -7.16 3.68
C VAL A 32 18.02 -6.65 5.10
N GLN A 33 19.11 -6.73 5.86
CA GLN A 33 19.23 -6.03 7.14
C GLN A 33 19.07 -4.54 6.84
N LEU A 34 17.82 -4.05 6.88
CA LEU A 34 17.46 -2.65 6.76
C LEU A 34 17.87 -1.94 8.07
N VAL A 35 19.18 -1.89 8.35
CA VAL A 35 19.74 -1.05 9.41
C VAL A 35 19.67 0.40 8.94
N GLY A 36 18.46 0.97 8.99
CA GLY A 36 18.14 2.28 8.47
C GLY A 36 18.18 2.32 6.94
N PRO A 37 17.06 2.06 6.24
CA PRO A 37 17.02 2.08 4.78
C PRO A 37 17.56 3.40 4.24
N SER A 38 18.60 3.32 3.43
CA SER A 38 19.13 4.45 2.70
C SER A 38 18.14 4.88 1.60
N LYS A 39 18.35 6.06 1.00
CA LYS A 39 17.50 6.48 -0.13
C LYS A 39 17.65 5.52 -1.31
N GLU A 40 18.83 4.96 -1.46
CA GLU A 40 19.20 3.98 -2.47
C GLU A 40 18.43 2.67 -2.28
N ASP A 41 18.26 2.21 -1.03
CA ASP A 41 17.47 1.02 -0.71
C ASP A 41 15.99 1.23 -1.03
N LEU A 42 15.42 2.38 -0.66
CA LEU A 42 14.02 2.72 -0.99
C LEU A 42 13.79 2.83 -2.50
N PHE A 43 14.78 3.33 -3.24
CA PHE A 43 14.73 3.38 -4.70
C PHE A 43 14.78 1.98 -5.31
N ALA A 44 15.69 1.10 -4.84
CA ALA A 44 15.76 -0.28 -5.31
C ALA A 44 14.47 -1.06 -5.02
N LEU A 45 13.87 -0.86 -3.85
CA LEU A 45 12.57 -1.43 -3.50
C LEU A 45 11.45 -0.91 -4.42
N THR A 46 11.48 0.37 -4.75
CA THR A 46 10.54 0.98 -5.68
C THR A 46 10.67 0.38 -7.07
N GLU A 47 11.88 0.25 -7.59
CA GLU A 47 12.14 -0.32 -8.92
C GLU A 47 11.64 -1.77 -9.00
N LYS A 48 11.98 -2.57 -7.98
CA LYS A 48 11.51 -3.96 -7.87
C LYS A 48 9.99 -4.04 -7.81
N ALA A 49 9.34 -3.13 -7.06
CA ALA A 49 7.88 -3.05 -6.99
C ALA A 49 7.25 -2.76 -8.36
N VAL A 50 7.79 -1.76 -9.07
CA VAL A 50 7.29 -1.32 -10.37
C VAL A 50 7.48 -2.43 -11.42
N GLU A 51 8.64 -3.07 -11.44
CA GLU A 51 8.93 -4.16 -12.39
C GLU A 51 8.02 -5.37 -12.16
N LYS A 52 7.86 -5.80 -10.89
CA LYS A 52 7.15 -7.04 -10.57
C LYS A 52 5.64 -6.88 -10.58
N TYR A 53 5.11 -5.80 -10.02
CA TYR A 53 3.67 -5.68 -9.76
C TYR A 53 2.97 -4.73 -10.72
N ILE A 54 3.58 -3.60 -11.09
CA ILE A 54 2.95 -2.59 -11.96
C ILE A 54 3.11 -2.97 -13.44
N THR A 55 4.34 -3.28 -13.86
CA THR A 55 4.66 -3.60 -15.26
C THR A 55 3.98 -4.89 -15.73
N ARG A 56 3.83 -5.88 -14.84
CA ARG A 56 3.15 -7.15 -15.14
C ARG A 56 1.62 -7.07 -15.08
N THR A 57 1.06 -5.94 -14.68
CA THR A 57 -0.40 -5.70 -14.61
C THR A 57 -1.15 -6.82 -13.90
N LEU A 58 -0.82 -7.05 -12.62
CA LEU A 58 -1.44 -8.09 -11.80
C LEU A 58 -2.90 -7.77 -11.47
N THR A 59 -3.69 -8.84 -11.31
CA THR A 59 -5.06 -8.78 -10.81
C THR A 59 -5.06 -8.88 -9.29
N ILE A 60 -5.96 -8.12 -8.66
CA ILE A 60 -6.24 -8.19 -7.25
C ILE A 60 -7.63 -8.81 -7.11
N GLU A 61 -7.65 -10.03 -6.58
CA GLU A 61 -8.85 -10.86 -6.52
C GLU A 61 -9.31 -11.02 -5.07
N PRO A 62 -10.57 -10.67 -4.74
CA PRO A 62 -11.14 -10.98 -3.45
C PRO A 62 -11.44 -12.49 -3.36
N LEU A 63 -11.05 -13.10 -2.25
CA LEU A 63 -11.29 -14.50 -1.93
C LEU A 63 -12.07 -14.54 -0.63
N LEU A 64 -13.27 -15.13 -0.67
CA LEU A 64 -14.04 -15.44 0.53
C LEU A 64 -13.51 -16.75 1.10
N VAL A 65 -13.00 -16.71 2.33
CA VAL A 65 -12.46 -17.87 3.04
C VAL A 65 -13.16 -18.06 4.38
N SER A 66 -13.12 -19.28 4.92
CA SER A 66 -13.62 -19.56 6.26
C SER A 66 -12.77 -18.85 7.32
N LEU A 67 -13.39 -18.54 8.46
CA LEU A 67 -12.69 -17.92 9.58
C LEU A 67 -11.48 -18.75 10.05
N GLU A 68 -11.66 -20.07 10.16
CA GLU A 68 -10.60 -21.00 10.59
C GLU A 68 -9.39 -20.94 9.65
N PHE A 69 -9.63 -20.97 8.33
CA PHE A 69 -8.54 -20.88 7.35
C PHE A 69 -7.81 -19.54 7.40
N ALA A 70 -8.53 -18.44 7.63
CA ALA A 70 -7.92 -17.12 7.76
C ALA A 70 -7.04 -17.01 9.03
N LEU A 71 -7.46 -17.61 10.14
CA LEU A 71 -6.67 -17.64 11.38
C LEU A 71 -5.40 -18.48 11.21
N ASP A 72 -5.49 -19.62 10.54
CA ASP A 72 -4.33 -20.46 10.22
C ASP A 72 -3.35 -19.72 9.28
N LEU A 73 -3.88 -18.98 8.28
CA LEU A 73 -3.05 -18.20 7.34
C LEU A 73 -2.26 -17.09 8.04
N PHE A 74 -2.84 -16.46 9.06
CA PHE A 74 -2.24 -15.34 9.79
C PHE A 74 -1.72 -15.72 11.19
N ASP A 75 -1.43 -16.99 11.44
CA ASP A 75 -0.98 -17.49 12.76
C ASP A 75 0.27 -16.77 13.30
N SER A 76 1.15 -16.36 12.41
CA SER A 76 2.37 -15.62 12.76
C SER A 76 2.13 -14.20 13.30
N ASN A 77 0.91 -13.67 13.15
CA ASN A 77 0.64 -12.25 13.34
C ASN A 77 -0.64 -12.00 14.15
N VAL A 78 -0.45 -11.72 15.44
CA VAL A 78 -1.53 -11.48 16.41
C VAL A 78 -2.47 -10.34 15.98
N TRP A 79 -1.94 -9.23 15.44
CA TRP A 79 -2.80 -8.10 15.05
C TRP A 79 -3.67 -8.44 13.84
N LYS A 80 -3.18 -9.29 12.92
CA LYS A 80 -3.98 -9.79 11.80
C LYS A 80 -5.07 -10.76 12.25
N GLN A 81 -4.83 -11.55 13.29
CA GLN A 81 -5.87 -12.41 13.87
C GLN A 81 -7.00 -11.58 14.51
N GLU A 82 -6.67 -10.53 15.27
CA GLU A 82 -7.67 -9.61 15.82
C GLU A 82 -8.49 -8.95 14.70
N LEU A 83 -7.81 -8.53 13.63
CA LEU A 83 -8.42 -7.96 12.43
C LEU A 83 -9.39 -8.94 11.73
N VAL A 84 -8.99 -10.22 11.58
CA VAL A 84 -9.85 -11.26 11.02
C VAL A 84 -11.13 -11.43 11.86
N HIS A 85 -11.02 -11.37 13.19
CA HIS A 85 -12.18 -11.44 14.08
C HIS A 85 -13.10 -10.22 13.96
N GLU A 86 -12.56 -9.02 13.74
CA GLU A 86 -13.36 -7.80 13.54
C GLU A 86 -14.07 -7.81 12.17
N MET A 87 -13.42 -8.31 11.14
CA MET A 87 -13.90 -8.29 9.76
C MET A 87 -14.81 -9.47 9.39
N LYS A 88 -15.10 -10.37 10.33
CA LYS A 88 -15.97 -11.51 10.07
C LYS A 88 -17.37 -11.05 9.67
N HIS A 89 -17.92 -11.71 8.67
CA HIS A 89 -19.30 -11.53 8.26
C HIS A 89 -19.96 -12.90 8.14
N GLU A 90 -21.26 -12.93 8.41
CA GLU A 90 -22.08 -14.12 8.19
C GLU A 90 -22.27 -14.27 6.68
N ALA A 91 -21.76 -15.37 6.13
CA ALA A 91 -22.02 -15.73 4.74
C ALA A 91 -23.47 -16.24 4.60
N GLU A 92 -23.98 -16.30 3.37
CA GLU A 92 -25.38 -16.68 3.07
C GLU A 92 -25.75 -18.09 3.58
N ASN A 93 -24.76 -18.93 3.85
CA ASN A 93 -24.89 -20.28 4.40
C ASN A 93 -24.90 -20.33 5.93
N GLY A 94 -24.78 -19.19 6.63
CA GLY A 94 -24.71 -19.09 8.09
C GLY A 94 -23.33 -19.39 8.68
N GLU A 95 -22.31 -19.58 7.83
CA GLU A 95 -20.92 -19.77 8.27
C GLU A 95 -20.20 -18.41 8.39
N GLU A 96 -19.29 -18.29 9.35
CA GLU A 96 -18.47 -17.08 9.52
C GLU A 96 -17.34 -17.07 8.47
N GLY A 97 -17.33 -16.04 7.62
CA GLY A 97 -16.34 -15.86 6.56
C GLY A 97 -15.62 -14.53 6.63
N VAL A 98 -14.46 -14.46 5.98
CA VAL A 98 -13.67 -13.22 5.82
C VAL A 98 -13.23 -13.08 4.37
N ASN A 99 -13.21 -11.84 3.88
CA ASN A 99 -12.66 -11.53 2.56
C ASN A 99 -11.17 -11.20 2.69
N ILE A 100 -10.33 -12.03 2.06
CA ILE A 100 -8.91 -11.75 1.88
C ILE A 100 -8.67 -11.34 0.42
N TYR A 101 -7.57 -10.64 0.17
CA TYR A 101 -7.21 -10.22 -1.18
C TYR A 101 -5.92 -10.90 -1.61
N ARG A 102 -5.92 -11.42 -2.83
CA ARG A 102 -4.73 -12.00 -3.46
C ARG A 102 -4.25 -11.14 -4.61
N MET A 103 -2.95 -10.89 -4.66
CA MET A 103 -2.26 -10.25 -5.77
C MET A 103 -1.00 -11.04 -6.12
N GLY A 104 -1.10 -11.86 -7.18
CA GLY A 104 -0.04 -12.80 -7.53
C GLY A 104 0.20 -13.81 -6.41
N ASP A 105 1.39 -13.74 -5.80
CA ASP A 105 1.80 -14.61 -4.70
C ASP A 105 1.55 -14.01 -3.32
N PHE A 106 1.21 -12.72 -3.26
CA PHE A 106 0.94 -12.02 -2.00
C PHE A 106 -0.54 -12.10 -1.64
N VAL A 107 -0.82 -12.43 -0.38
CA VAL A 107 -2.18 -12.54 0.17
C VAL A 107 -2.23 -11.77 1.48
N ASP A 108 -3.18 -10.84 1.60
CA ASP A 108 -3.39 -10.09 2.84
C ASP A 108 -4.85 -9.68 3.04
N ILE A 109 -5.19 -9.35 4.28
CA ILE A 109 -6.51 -8.86 4.69
C ILE A 109 -6.51 -7.32 4.69
N THR A 110 -7.54 -6.70 4.10
CA THR A 110 -7.70 -5.23 4.11
C THR A 110 -9.15 -4.79 4.18
N TYR A 111 -9.40 -3.64 4.81
CA TYR A 111 -10.75 -3.10 5.06
C TYR A 111 -11.39 -2.37 3.87
N GLY A 112 -12.32 -3.01 3.16
CA GLY A 112 -13.12 -2.38 2.09
C GLY A 112 -12.64 -2.73 0.67
N PRO A 113 -13.11 -2.03 -0.39
CA PRO A 113 -12.79 -2.40 -1.78
C PRO A 113 -11.39 -1.98 -2.23
N LEU A 114 -10.71 -2.82 -3.02
CA LEU A 114 -9.47 -2.49 -3.72
C LEU A 114 -9.74 -2.28 -5.22
N ILE A 115 -8.79 -1.68 -5.93
CA ILE A 115 -8.82 -1.60 -7.38
C ILE A 115 -8.41 -2.98 -7.93
N PRO A 116 -9.14 -3.53 -8.92
CA PRO A 116 -8.92 -4.89 -9.40
C PRO A 116 -7.63 -5.08 -10.20
N TYR A 117 -7.03 -4.03 -10.75
CA TYR A 117 -5.81 -4.13 -11.58
C TYR A 117 -4.75 -3.16 -11.12
N THR A 118 -3.51 -3.63 -10.99
CA THR A 118 -2.35 -2.76 -10.70
C THR A 118 -2.01 -1.83 -11.86
N SER A 119 -2.52 -2.11 -13.07
CA SER A 119 -2.34 -1.30 -14.28
C SER A 119 -2.92 0.12 -14.19
N HIS A 120 -3.79 0.37 -13.19
CA HIS A 120 -4.32 1.68 -12.88
C HIS A 120 -3.33 2.59 -12.15
N ILE A 121 -2.24 2.04 -11.61
CA ILE A 121 -1.13 2.78 -11.00
C ILE A 121 -0.14 3.11 -12.11
N ASP A 122 0.23 4.38 -12.25
CA ASP A 122 1.20 4.84 -13.26
C ASP A 122 2.58 5.08 -12.64
N LYS A 123 2.60 5.89 -11.58
CA LYS A 123 3.84 6.17 -10.82
C LYS A 123 3.68 5.70 -9.39
N PHE A 124 4.74 5.12 -8.84
CA PHE A 124 4.83 4.66 -7.46
C PHE A 124 6.27 4.87 -6.97
N ALA A 125 6.44 5.40 -5.76
CA ALA A 125 7.75 5.52 -5.13
C ALA A 125 7.66 5.48 -3.60
N LEU A 126 8.55 4.71 -2.99
CA LEU A 126 8.91 4.82 -1.58
C LEU A 126 9.77 6.05 -1.39
N THR A 127 9.37 6.94 -0.47
CA THR A 127 10.05 8.22 -0.28
C THR A 127 10.67 8.37 1.10
N LYS A 128 10.08 7.73 2.09
CA LYS A 128 10.51 7.88 3.48
C LYS A 128 10.29 6.58 4.25
N VAL A 129 11.19 6.33 5.18
CA VAL A 129 11.02 5.33 6.24
C VAL A 129 11.16 6.04 7.58
N GLU A 130 10.23 5.78 8.48
CA GLU A 130 10.31 6.19 9.87
C GLU A 130 10.51 4.93 10.72
N HIS A 131 11.41 4.99 11.68
CA HIS A 131 11.63 3.90 12.62
C HIS A 131 11.35 4.44 14.02
N GLU A 132 10.23 4.00 14.59
CA GLU A 132 9.82 4.33 15.96
C GLU A 132 9.60 3.02 16.73
N ASN A 133 10.21 2.90 17.92
CA ASN A 133 9.95 1.80 18.87
C ASN A 133 10.01 0.37 18.29
N PHE A 134 10.99 0.07 17.42
CA PHE A 134 11.17 -1.22 16.74
C PHE A 134 10.18 -1.53 15.61
N GLU A 135 9.35 -0.57 15.21
CA GLU A 135 8.48 -0.68 14.03
C GLU A 135 9.01 0.19 12.88
N TYR A 136 9.03 -0.38 11.68
CA TYR A 136 9.35 0.35 10.46
C TYR A 136 8.06 0.81 9.78
N ARG A 137 7.92 2.12 9.63
CA ARG A 137 6.85 2.74 8.86
C ARG A 137 7.39 3.21 7.52
N PHE A 138 7.04 2.49 6.47
CA PHE A 138 7.35 2.88 5.11
C PHE A 138 6.28 3.84 4.57
N ILE A 139 6.72 4.89 3.90
CA ILE A 139 5.89 5.94 3.32
C ILE A 139 6.25 6.04 1.85
N GLY A 140 5.22 6.10 1.01
CA GLY A 140 5.38 6.27 -0.42
C GLY A 140 4.29 7.14 -1.04
N VAL A 141 4.55 7.58 -2.26
CA VAL A 141 3.63 8.36 -3.09
C VAL A 141 3.29 7.58 -4.35
N SER A 142 2.09 7.80 -4.87
CA SER A 142 1.66 7.18 -6.11
C SER A 142 0.71 8.09 -6.89
N VAL A 143 0.67 7.91 -8.21
CA VAL A 143 -0.25 8.63 -9.11
C VAL A 143 -1.00 7.63 -10.00
N PRO A 144 -2.34 7.73 -10.08
CA PRO A 144 -3.12 6.88 -10.96
C PRO A 144 -2.92 7.27 -12.42
N LYS A 145 -2.98 6.29 -13.32
CA LYS A 145 -2.82 6.47 -14.77
C LYS A 145 -3.82 7.41 -15.43
N ALA A 146 -4.98 7.61 -14.81
CA ALA A 146 -5.96 8.58 -15.25
C ALA A 146 -5.49 10.03 -15.08
N LEU A 147 -4.55 10.30 -14.16
CA LEU A 147 -4.01 11.62 -13.89
C LEU A 147 -2.65 11.80 -14.58
N LYS A 148 -2.60 12.67 -15.59
CA LYS A 148 -1.33 13.03 -16.25
C LYS A 148 -0.42 13.74 -15.25
N CYS A 149 0.76 13.17 -15.02
CA CYS A 149 1.77 13.76 -14.15
C CYS A 149 3.09 13.95 -14.90
N SER A 150 3.50 15.20 -15.07
CA SER A 150 4.81 15.52 -15.66
C SER A 150 5.95 15.05 -14.75
N SER A 151 7.17 14.94 -15.26
CA SER A 151 8.35 14.62 -14.42
C SER A 151 8.56 15.68 -13.34
N TYR A 152 8.39 16.96 -13.68
CA TYR A 152 8.49 18.06 -12.72
C TYR A 152 7.45 17.94 -11.60
N SER A 153 6.20 17.67 -11.94
CA SER A 153 5.12 17.48 -10.96
C SER A 153 5.39 16.27 -10.06
N TRP A 154 5.95 15.20 -10.62
CA TRP A 154 6.31 14.01 -9.87
C TRP A 154 7.40 14.29 -8.84
N ASP A 155 8.46 14.99 -9.24
CA ASP A 155 9.54 15.38 -8.34
C ASP A 155 9.02 16.26 -7.20
N LEU A 156 8.09 17.18 -7.48
CA LEU A 156 7.43 17.99 -6.44
C LEU A 156 6.66 17.12 -5.43
N ILE A 157 5.88 16.15 -5.89
CA ILE A 157 5.12 15.23 -5.02
C ILE A 157 6.08 14.39 -4.15
N CYS A 158 7.12 13.81 -4.75
CA CYS A 158 8.12 13.05 -4.03
C CYS A 158 8.81 13.91 -2.96
N ASN A 159 9.25 15.12 -3.32
CA ASN A 159 9.91 16.04 -2.39
C ASN A 159 8.97 16.48 -1.25
N ALA A 160 7.70 16.77 -1.54
CA ALA A 160 6.72 17.14 -0.53
C ALA A 160 6.55 16.05 0.54
N SER A 161 6.51 14.77 0.14
CA SER A 161 6.35 13.65 1.07
C SER A 161 7.51 13.46 2.06
N VAL A 162 8.70 13.98 1.74
CA VAL A 162 9.89 13.89 2.62
C VAL A 162 9.96 15.09 3.57
N MET A 163 9.27 16.19 3.25
CA MET A 163 9.35 17.41 4.05
C MET A 163 8.57 17.28 5.37
N PRO A 164 9.16 17.63 6.53
CA PRO A 164 8.40 17.72 7.77
C PRO A 164 7.35 18.85 7.68
N PRO A 165 6.17 18.70 8.30
CA PRO A 165 5.02 19.60 8.14
C PRO A 165 5.29 21.06 8.55
N VAL A 166 6.38 21.32 9.28
CA VAL A 166 6.78 22.67 9.70
C VAL A 166 7.49 23.46 8.58
N LYS A 167 8.19 22.79 7.65
CA LYS A 167 8.90 23.45 6.54
C LYS A 167 7.97 23.78 5.36
N GLU A 168 6.96 22.95 5.14
CA GLU A 168 6.01 23.09 4.03
C GLU A 168 5.18 24.38 4.14
N ARG A 169 4.73 24.73 5.36
CA ARG A 169 4.03 26.02 5.62
C ARG A 169 4.88 27.24 5.29
N LYS A 170 6.15 27.25 5.70
CA LYS A 170 7.06 28.39 5.44
C LYS A 170 7.36 28.59 3.95
N LEU A 171 7.39 27.52 3.15
CA LEU A 171 7.63 27.60 1.70
C LEU A 171 6.38 28.06 0.93
N LEU A 172 5.20 27.63 1.37
CA LEU A 172 3.93 28.10 0.81
C LEU A 172 3.73 29.60 1.09
N GLU A 173 4.07 30.06 2.31
CA GLU A 173 4.06 31.48 2.67
C GLU A 173 5.09 32.31 1.89
N ALA A 174 6.25 31.73 1.55
CA ALA A 174 7.29 32.40 0.79
C ALA A 174 7.04 32.42 -0.74
N SER A 175 6.19 31.54 -1.26
CA SER A 175 5.85 31.46 -2.70
C SER A 175 4.60 32.27 -3.07
N SER A 176 3.89 32.80 -2.05
CA SER A 176 2.71 33.67 -2.21
C SER A 176 3.02 35.17 -2.16
N VAL A 177 4.30 35.57 -2.29
CA VAL A 177 4.77 36.97 -2.33
C VAL A 177 5.35 37.29 -3.70
#